data_AF-A0A968YJQ8-F1
#
_entry.id   AF-A0A968YJQ8-F1
#
_cell.length_a   1.000
_cell.length_b   1.000
_cell.length_c   1.000
_cell.angle_alpha   90.00
_cell.angle_beta   90.00
_cell.angle_gamma   90.00
#
_symmetry.space_group_name_H-M   'P 1'
#
loop_
_entity.id
_entity.type
_entity.pdbx_description
1 polymer ?
#
loop_
_entity_poly.entity_id
_entity_poly.type
_entity_poly.pdbx_seq_one_letter_code
_entity_poly.pdbx_strand_id
1 'polypeptide(L)'
;MRIRGLVKASHKVRDQLKFGIPVNEVPQFKQYIIVSIHATEQICATAKIKPNQLPLPSRKAYQFLKGVDLKNLPILQHSNSLQSQKRISIRQIRPQHQLIQHRIAQIAQLNTNKGQTLIQLLQQTTQEIEDLCDRQQATPANLTGQSRQIYCWLKFLLRDDHLSIHIRAVHQFQALVQHTLAQKKSLNDKIKQLKNINNWTIELTNMSALYRCQLGSDLWAIKINEGFILAASSVMQAIVESLLFGKSPKTTHILNDFSLSEEFAELLLSIELSVDELEETAQGSSYNLDEIFEAVNCTYFSSTLDKPKLCWSRTYSKRKFGHYEPTRDQVVISLNLDAKRVPRYVVEFVMYHELLHKVHGLRTQNGRQRVHSPAFRVDERQFKQYSKAQEYLNHLARAS
;
A
#
# COMPACT_ATOMS: atom_id res chain seq x y z
N MET A 1 12.55 -27.00 -7.77
CA MET A 1 12.22 -26.66 -9.17
C MET A 1 11.44 -25.34 -9.24
N ARG A 2 11.83 -24.38 -10.10
CA ARG A 2 11.11 -23.10 -10.27
C ARG A 2 10.35 -23.10 -11.60
N ILE A 3 9.04 -22.84 -11.57
CA ILE A 3 8.23 -22.69 -12.78
C ILE A 3 8.29 -21.24 -13.22
N ARG A 4 9.02 -20.97 -14.32
CA ARG A 4 9.13 -19.63 -14.89
C ARG A 4 7.73 -19.14 -15.29
N GLY A 5 7.41 -17.89 -14.94
CA GLY A 5 6.15 -17.25 -15.31
C GLY A 5 4.98 -17.49 -14.35
N LEU A 6 4.95 -18.54 -13.53
CA LEU A 6 3.82 -18.85 -12.64
C LEU A 6 3.52 -17.73 -11.62
N VAL A 7 4.55 -17.18 -10.99
CA VAL A 7 4.39 -16.05 -10.05
C VAL A 7 3.90 -14.80 -10.77
N LYS A 8 4.38 -14.56 -12.00
CA LYS A 8 3.94 -13.43 -12.83
C LYS A 8 2.48 -13.59 -13.27
N ALA A 9 2.06 -14.81 -13.62
CA ALA A 9 0.68 -15.15 -13.96
C ALA A 9 -0.25 -14.93 -12.76
N SER A 10 0.14 -15.40 -11.57
CA SER A 10 -0.59 -15.14 -10.33
C SER A 10 -0.71 -13.65 -10.02
N HIS A 11 0.35 -12.85 -10.21
CA HIS A 11 0.27 -11.40 -10.04
C HIS A 11 -0.68 -10.75 -11.05
N LYS A 12 -0.59 -11.10 -12.33
CA LYS A 12 -1.50 -10.58 -13.37
C LYS A 12 -2.97 -10.86 -13.05
N VAL A 13 -3.26 -12.09 -12.62
CA VAL A 13 -4.61 -12.51 -12.21
C VAL A 13 -5.07 -11.74 -10.97
N ARG A 14 -4.18 -11.55 -10.00
CA ARG A 14 -4.47 -10.78 -8.78
C ARG A 14 -4.75 -9.31 -9.09
N ASP A 15 -4.01 -8.72 -10.01
CA ASP A 15 -4.23 -7.34 -10.48
C ASP A 15 -5.59 -7.23 -11.19
N GLN A 16 -5.91 -8.12 -12.12
CA GLN A 16 -7.20 -8.09 -12.83
C GLN A 16 -8.40 -8.34 -11.90
N LEU A 17 -8.26 -9.20 -10.89
CA LEU A 17 -9.31 -9.37 -9.86
C LEU A 17 -9.43 -8.15 -8.94
N LYS A 18 -8.35 -7.39 -8.72
CA LYS A 18 -8.37 -6.16 -7.91
C LYS A 18 -9.16 -5.06 -8.61
N PHE A 19 -8.98 -4.89 -9.92
CA PHE A 19 -9.60 -3.82 -10.71
C PHE A 19 -10.96 -4.18 -11.32
N GLY A 20 -11.36 -5.45 -11.24
CA GLY A 20 -12.54 -5.95 -11.96
C GLY A 20 -12.22 -6.34 -13.40
N ILE A 21 -12.99 -7.30 -13.91
CA ILE A 21 -12.78 -7.91 -15.22
C ILE A 21 -13.89 -7.40 -16.14
N PRO A 22 -13.54 -6.73 -17.26
CA PRO A 22 -14.51 -6.33 -18.26
C PRO A 22 -15.30 -7.54 -18.78
N VAL A 23 -16.62 -7.41 -18.94
CA VAL A 23 -17.49 -8.55 -19.31
C VAL A 23 -17.02 -9.28 -20.59
N ASN A 24 -16.45 -8.54 -21.55
CA ASN A 24 -15.87 -9.05 -22.78
C ASN A 24 -14.52 -9.78 -22.59
N GLU A 25 -13.78 -9.49 -21.52
CA GLU A 25 -12.51 -10.16 -21.20
C GLU A 25 -12.70 -11.40 -20.30
N VAL A 26 -13.87 -11.59 -19.69
CA VAL A 26 -14.16 -12.72 -18.78
C VAL A 26 -13.81 -14.08 -19.40
N PRO A 27 -14.19 -14.40 -20.65
CA PRO A 27 -13.85 -15.70 -21.25
C PRO A 27 -12.33 -15.90 -21.37
N GLN A 28 -11.61 -14.87 -21.84
CA GLN A 28 -10.17 -14.93 -21.99
C GLN A 28 -9.45 -15.02 -20.65
N PHE A 29 -9.95 -14.32 -19.63
CA PHE A 29 -9.42 -14.36 -18.27
C PHE A 29 -9.57 -15.76 -17.64
N LYS A 30 -10.75 -16.37 -17.75
CA LYS A 30 -11.00 -17.75 -17.29
C LYS A 30 -10.04 -18.72 -17.98
N GLN A 31 -9.91 -18.60 -19.30
CA GLN A 31 -9.01 -19.44 -20.09
C GLN A 31 -7.54 -19.27 -19.66
N TYR A 32 -7.11 -18.03 -19.39
CA TYR A 32 -5.74 -17.76 -18.95
C TYR A 32 -5.40 -18.46 -17.61
N ILE A 33 -6.33 -18.46 -16.66
CA ILE A 33 -6.15 -19.17 -15.38
C ILE A 33 -6.08 -20.67 -15.61
N ILE A 34 -7.03 -21.24 -16.36
CA ILE A 34 -7.10 -22.68 -16.64
C ILE A 34 -5.80 -23.16 -17.31
N VAL A 35 -5.35 -22.46 -18.35
CA VAL A 35 -4.10 -22.78 -19.07
C VAL A 35 -2.89 -22.67 -18.14
N SER A 36 -2.83 -21.67 -17.27
CA SER A 36 -1.72 -21.48 -16.32
C SER A 36 -1.64 -22.61 -15.27
N ILE A 37 -2.80 -23.08 -14.79
CA ILE A 37 -2.89 -24.22 -13.87
C ILE A 37 -2.46 -25.50 -14.58
N HIS A 38 -3.04 -25.78 -15.76
CA HIS A 38 -2.76 -26.99 -16.52
C HIS A 38 -1.27 -27.09 -16.91
N ALA A 39 -0.69 -25.99 -17.42
CA ALA A 39 0.74 -25.95 -17.73
C ALA A 39 1.60 -26.21 -16.49
N THR A 40 1.21 -25.69 -15.32
CA THR A 40 1.90 -25.94 -14.05
C THR A 40 1.83 -27.40 -13.65
N GLU A 41 0.67 -28.04 -13.79
CA GLU A 41 0.45 -29.44 -13.45
C GLU A 41 1.21 -30.38 -14.40
N GLN A 42 1.21 -30.10 -15.71
CA GLN A 42 2.01 -30.83 -16.69
C GLN A 42 3.51 -30.75 -16.39
N ILE A 43 4.02 -29.55 -16.10
CA ILE A 43 5.42 -29.34 -15.74
C ILE A 43 5.78 -30.13 -14.46
N CYS A 44 4.90 -30.15 -13.46
CA CYS A 44 5.09 -30.94 -12.24
C CYS A 44 5.07 -32.46 -12.54
N ALA A 45 4.15 -32.92 -13.40
CA ALA A 45 4.03 -34.33 -13.79
C ALA A 45 5.28 -34.83 -14.54
N THR A 46 5.77 -34.06 -15.52
CA THR A 46 7.01 -34.38 -16.25
C THR A 46 8.21 -34.47 -15.31
N ALA A 47 8.25 -33.61 -14.29
CA ALA A 47 9.30 -33.61 -13.28
C ALA A 47 9.06 -34.60 -12.13
N LYS A 48 7.99 -35.42 -12.18
CA LYS A 48 7.59 -36.39 -11.14
C LYS A 48 7.47 -35.79 -9.74
N ILE A 49 7.07 -34.53 -9.63
CA ILE A 49 6.80 -33.84 -8.36
C ILE A 49 5.34 -33.42 -8.27
N LYS A 50 4.84 -33.24 -7.04
CA LYS A 50 3.50 -32.69 -6.81
C LYS A 50 3.55 -31.16 -6.69
N PRO A 51 2.51 -30.41 -7.09
CA PRO A 51 2.47 -28.95 -6.94
C PRO A 51 2.68 -28.43 -5.50
N ASN A 52 2.36 -29.23 -4.48
CA ASN A 52 2.61 -28.90 -3.08
C ASN A 52 4.09 -29.01 -2.67
N GLN A 53 4.94 -29.65 -3.49
CA GLN A 53 6.39 -29.74 -3.30
C GLN A 53 7.13 -28.59 -4.01
N LEU A 54 6.41 -27.68 -4.67
CA LEU A 54 7.00 -26.49 -5.27
C LEU A 54 7.58 -25.55 -4.17
N PRO A 55 8.63 -24.77 -4.49
CA PRO A 55 9.12 -23.71 -3.62
C PRO A 55 7.99 -22.77 -3.21
N LEU A 56 8.06 -22.26 -1.97
CA LEU A 56 6.98 -21.48 -1.34
C LEU A 56 6.33 -20.42 -2.24
N PRO A 57 7.07 -19.58 -3.02
CA PRO A 57 6.44 -18.59 -3.89
C PRO A 57 5.61 -19.21 -5.02
N SER A 58 6.13 -20.26 -5.68
CA SER A 58 5.44 -20.97 -6.75
C SER A 58 4.26 -21.77 -6.23
N ARG A 59 4.40 -22.38 -5.04
CA ARG A 59 3.31 -23.08 -4.37
C ARG A 59 2.15 -22.14 -4.01
N LYS A 60 2.45 -20.97 -3.42
CA LYS A 60 1.45 -19.94 -3.11
C LYS A 60 0.77 -19.41 -4.37
N ALA A 61 1.53 -19.18 -5.45
CA ALA A 61 0.99 -18.73 -6.73
C ALA A 61 0.04 -19.76 -7.35
N TYR A 62 0.40 -21.04 -7.35
CA TYR A 62 -0.46 -22.13 -7.83
C TYR A 62 -1.73 -22.28 -6.97
N GLN A 63 -1.59 -22.28 -5.64
CA GLN A 63 -2.73 -22.35 -4.73
C GLN A 63 -3.71 -21.19 -4.93
N PHE A 64 -3.19 -19.97 -5.10
CA PHE A 64 -4.00 -18.80 -5.41
C PHE A 64 -4.80 -18.98 -6.71
N LEU A 65 -4.13 -19.35 -7.81
CA LEU A 65 -4.80 -19.53 -9.11
C LEU A 65 -5.89 -20.60 -9.03
N LYS A 66 -5.63 -21.71 -8.33
CA LYS A 66 -6.60 -22.80 -8.14
C LYS A 66 -7.77 -22.41 -7.23
N GLY A 67 -7.55 -21.45 -6.32
CA GLY A 67 -8.55 -20.92 -5.41
C GLY A 67 -9.37 -19.77 -5.97
N VAL A 68 -9.12 -19.30 -7.20
CA VAL A 68 -9.96 -18.26 -7.82
C VAL A 68 -11.33 -18.85 -8.15
N ASP A 69 -12.38 -18.26 -7.58
CA ASP A 69 -13.75 -18.61 -7.93
C ASP A 69 -14.12 -18.05 -9.32
N LEU A 70 -14.06 -18.91 -10.33
CA LEU A 70 -14.38 -18.54 -11.71
C LEU A 70 -15.89 -18.32 -11.95
N LYS A 71 -16.75 -18.64 -10.98
CA LYS A 71 -18.20 -18.40 -11.07
C LYS A 71 -18.54 -16.99 -10.60
N ASN A 72 -17.90 -16.54 -9.52
CA ASN A 72 -18.15 -15.25 -8.88
C ASN A 72 -16.99 -14.26 -9.11
N LEU A 73 -16.76 -13.92 -10.38
CA LEU A 73 -15.75 -12.94 -10.74
C LEU A 73 -16.27 -11.50 -10.53
N PRO A 74 -15.40 -10.54 -10.16
CA PRO A 74 -15.77 -9.13 -10.10
C PRO A 74 -15.92 -8.59 -11.54
N ILE A 75 -17.10 -8.78 -12.13
CA ILE A 75 -17.38 -8.41 -13.52
C ILE A 75 -17.82 -6.95 -13.57
N LEU A 76 -17.16 -6.16 -14.41
CA LEU A 76 -17.58 -4.80 -14.71
C LEU A 76 -18.73 -4.88 -15.74
N GLN A 77 -19.97 -4.70 -15.28
CA GLN A 77 -21.14 -4.54 -16.15
C GLN A 77 -21.18 -3.08 -16.65
N HIS A 78 -21.45 -2.92 -17.95
CA HIS A 78 -21.40 -1.67 -18.72
C HIS A 78 -21.49 -0.36 -17.90
N SER A 79 -20.36 0.30 -17.68
CA SER A 79 -20.32 1.76 -17.62
C SER A 79 -20.47 2.27 -19.05
N ASN A 80 -21.56 2.98 -19.32
CA ASN A 80 -21.77 3.74 -20.55
C ASN A 80 -20.67 4.78 -20.72
N SER A 81 -19.57 4.38 -21.35
CA SER A 81 -18.74 5.25 -22.16
C SER A 81 -17.93 4.36 -23.10
N LEU A 82 -18.06 4.60 -24.39
CA LEU A 82 -17.24 4.07 -25.48
C LEU A 82 -15.77 4.54 -25.39
N GLN A 83 -15.17 4.56 -24.20
CA GLN A 83 -13.73 4.72 -24.04
C GLN A 83 -13.14 3.33 -23.84
N SER A 84 -12.60 2.77 -24.92
CA SER A 84 -11.69 1.64 -24.82
C SER A 84 -10.69 1.92 -23.69
N GLN A 85 -10.45 0.94 -22.85
CA GLN A 85 -9.55 0.95 -21.69
C GLN A 85 -8.10 1.24 -22.12
N LYS A 86 -7.81 2.50 -22.48
CA LYS A 86 -6.51 2.92 -22.97
C LYS A 86 -5.55 2.92 -21.79
N ARG A 87 -4.77 1.86 -21.68
CA ARG A 87 -3.73 1.71 -20.67
C ARG A 87 -2.57 2.65 -20.96
N ILE A 88 -2.31 3.60 -20.06
CA ILE A 88 -1.25 4.59 -20.23
C ILE A 88 0.00 4.14 -19.44
N SER A 89 1.16 4.12 -20.10
CA SER A 89 2.45 3.94 -19.45
C SER A 89 3.33 5.13 -19.75
N ILE A 90 3.96 5.71 -18.73
CA ILE A 90 4.77 6.91 -18.88
C ILE A 90 6.23 6.49 -18.91
N ARG A 91 6.92 6.66 -20.04
CA ARG A 91 8.34 6.24 -20.16
C ARG A 91 9.26 7.00 -19.19
N GLN A 92 9.03 8.30 -18.99
CA GLN A 92 9.91 9.18 -18.21
C GLN A 92 9.61 9.26 -16.71
N ILE A 93 8.59 8.53 -16.23
CA ILE A 93 8.18 8.61 -14.82
C ILE A 93 9.23 8.04 -13.85
N ARG A 94 10.04 7.08 -14.32
CA ARG A 94 11.09 6.45 -13.49
C ARG A 94 12.26 7.40 -13.21
N PRO A 95 12.88 8.05 -14.21
CA PRO A 95 13.88 9.10 -13.97
C PRO A 95 13.37 10.23 -13.07
N GLN A 96 12.14 10.70 -13.29
CA GLN A 96 11.54 11.75 -12.44
C GLN A 96 11.40 11.28 -10.99
N HIS A 97 10.89 10.06 -10.76
CA HIS A 97 10.82 9.47 -9.42
C HIS A 97 12.20 9.38 -8.75
N GLN A 98 13.23 8.95 -9.47
CA GLN A 98 14.60 8.88 -8.94
C GLN A 98 15.16 10.26 -8.59
N LEU A 99 14.91 11.27 -9.42
CA LEU A 99 15.31 12.65 -9.15
C LEU A 99 14.66 13.18 -7.86
N ILE A 100 13.36 12.94 -7.68
CA ILE A 100 12.61 13.39 -6.50
C ILE A 100 13.12 12.68 -5.23
N GLN A 101 13.32 11.36 -5.29
CA GLN A 101 13.91 10.58 -4.19
C GLN A 101 15.29 11.13 -3.79
N HIS A 102 16.14 11.45 -4.77
CA HIS A 102 17.46 12.02 -4.51
C HIS A 102 17.37 13.41 -3.85
N ARG A 103 16.45 14.27 -4.31
CA ARG A 103 16.22 15.59 -3.69
C ARG A 103 15.72 15.46 -2.25
N ILE A 104 14.81 14.53 -1.98
CA ILE A 104 14.35 14.22 -0.61
C ILE A 104 15.55 13.83 0.27
N ALA A 105 16.39 12.90 -0.19
CA ALA A 105 17.55 12.45 0.56
C ALA A 105 18.59 13.57 0.83
N GLN A 106 18.81 14.46 -0.13
CA GLN A 106 19.67 15.63 0.04
C GLN A 106 19.09 16.64 1.05
N ILE A 107 17.79 16.93 0.95
CA ILE A 107 17.12 17.86 1.88
C ILE A 107 17.16 17.29 3.30
N ALA A 108 16.89 16.00 3.45
CA ALA A 108 17.00 15.28 4.71
C ALA A 108 18.42 15.38 5.30
N GLN A 109 19.46 15.11 4.49
CA GLN A 109 20.85 15.15 4.92
C GLN A 109 21.32 16.55 5.34
N LEU A 110 20.98 17.58 4.55
CA LEU A 110 21.46 18.95 4.78
C LEU A 110 20.57 19.73 5.75
N ASN A 111 19.42 19.17 6.14
CA ASN A 111 18.39 19.82 6.94
C ASN A 111 18.04 21.24 6.43
N THR A 112 17.88 21.37 5.11
CA THR A 112 17.68 22.68 4.44
C THR A 112 16.21 23.01 4.26
N ASN A 113 15.85 24.30 4.32
CA ASN A 113 14.49 24.82 4.04
C ASN A 113 14.10 24.77 2.54
N LYS A 114 14.71 23.90 1.72
CA LYS A 114 14.39 23.74 0.30
C LYS A 114 13.08 22.97 0.03
N GLY A 115 12.23 22.83 1.05
CA GLY A 115 10.93 22.14 0.97
C GLY A 115 10.02 22.73 -0.10
N GLN A 116 10.00 24.06 -0.26
CA GLN A 116 9.10 24.73 -1.20
C GLN A 116 9.45 24.45 -2.67
N THR A 117 10.73 24.40 -3.02
CA THR A 117 11.18 24.00 -4.36
C THR A 117 10.87 22.53 -4.66
N LEU A 118 10.90 21.66 -3.64
CA LEU A 118 10.52 20.26 -3.79
C LEU A 118 9.00 20.11 -3.99
N ILE A 119 8.19 20.85 -3.25
CA ILE A 119 6.74 20.89 -3.43
C ILE A 119 6.38 21.34 -4.84
N GLN A 120 7.01 22.40 -5.35
CA GLN A 120 6.81 22.86 -6.73
C GLN A 120 7.16 21.77 -7.76
N LEU A 121 8.28 21.05 -7.57
CA LEU A 121 8.65 19.94 -8.47
C LEU A 121 7.61 18.82 -8.42
N LEU A 122 7.12 18.45 -7.23
CA LEU A 122 6.10 17.43 -7.06
C LEU A 122 4.80 17.84 -7.76
N GLN A 123 4.33 19.08 -7.55
CA GLN A 123 3.12 19.64 -8.17
C GLN A 123 3.23 19.67 -9.70
N GLN A 124 4.36 20.16 -10.22
CA GLN A 124 4.62 20.18 -11.65
C GLN A 124 4.61 18.76 -12.23
N THR A 125 5.28 17.80 -11.58
CA THR A 125 5.33 16.41 -12.05
C THR A 125 3.95 15.77 -12.05
N THR A 126 3.11 16.04 -11.03
CA THR A 126 1.73 15.53 -11.02
C THR A 126 0.87 16.15 -12.10
N GLN A 127 1.00 17.46 -12.34
CA GLN A 127 0.24 18.16 -13.38
C GLN A 127 0.62 17.64 -14.77
N GLU A 128 1.91 17.43 -15.04
CA GLU A 128 2.38 16.88 -16.32
C GLU A 128 1.80 15.47 -16.61
N ILE A 129 1.61 14.66 -15.56
CA ILE A 129 0.99 13.34 -15.66
C ILE A 129 -0.51 13.46 -15.95
N GLU A 130 -1.21 14.34 -15.24
CA GLU A 130 -2.64 14.63 -15.41
C GLU A 130 -2.92 15.17 -16.81
N ASP A 131 -2.18 16.18 -17.27
CA ASP A 131 -2.27 16.76 -18.62
C ASP A 131 -1.98 15.73 -19.74
N LEU A 132 -1.10 14.77 -19.47
CA LEU A 132 -0.82 13.67 -20.41
C LEU A 132 -2.00 12.69 -20.52
N CYS A 133 -2.66 12.41 -19.40
CA CYS A 133 -3.88 11.59 -19.36
C CYS A 133 -5.02 12.31 -20.09
N ASP A 134 -5.24 13.59 -19.81
CA ASP A 134 -6.31 14.40 -20.41
C ASP A 134 -6.16 14.54 -21.93
N ARG A 135 -4.95 14.81 -22.42
CA ARG A 135 -4.65 14.81 -23.87
C ARG A 135 -4.94 13.48 -24.55
N GLN A 136 -4.96 12.38 -23.79
CA GLN A 136 -5.31 11.06 -24.28
C GLN A 136 -6.76 10.66 -24.01
N GLN A 137 -7.59 11.60 -23.55
CA GLN A 137 -8.98 11.40 -23.12
C GLN A 137 -9.10 10.26 -22.10
N ALA A 138 -8.19 10.24 -21.13
CA ALA A 138 -8.09 9.25 -20.08
C ALA A 138 -7.86 9.93 -18.74
N THR A 139 -7.98 9.17 -17.65
CA THR A 139 -7.70 9.67 -16.29
C THR A 139 -6.44 9.00 -15.73
N PRO A 140 -5.87 9.49 -14.62
CA PRO A 140 -4.78 8.79 -13.94
C PRO A 140 -5.14 7.36 -13.48
N ALA A 141 -6.43 7.01 -13.38
CA ALA A 141 -6.87 5.63 -13.12
C ALA A 141 -6.50 4.67 -14.28
N ASN A 142 -6.29 5.19 -15.50
CA ASN A 142 -5.85 4.43 -16.67
C ASN A 142 -4.33 4.13 -16.68
N LEU A 143 -3.57 4.69 -15.73
CA LEU A 143 -2.14 4.43 -15.62
C LEU A 143 -1.86 2.96 -15.26
N THR A 144 -0.83 2.40 -15.88
CA THR A 144 -0.45 1.00 -15.67
C THR A 144 0.65 0.82 -14.63
N GLY A 145 0.49 -0.21 -13.80
CA GLY A 145 1.53 -0.77 -12.94
C GLY A 145 2.34 0.29 -12.19
N GLN A 146 3.62 0.41 -12.54
CA GLN A 146 4.56 1.33 -11.90
C GLN A 146 4.24 2.80 -12.14
N SER A 147 3.62 3.16 -13.28
CA SER A 147 3.26 4.56 -13.54
C SER A 147 2.19 5.01 -12.55
N ARG A 148 1.17 4.17 -12.32
CA ARG A 148 0.13 4.42 -11.31
C ARG A 148 0.74 4.47 -9.91
N GLN A 149 1.64 3.53 -9.59
CA GLN A 149 2.28 3.48 -8.27
C GLN A 149 3.08 4.74 -7.96
N ILE A 150 3.85 5.26 -8.92
CA ILE A 150 4.62 6.49 -8.75
C ILE A 150 3.67 7.69 -8.65
N TYR A 151 2.65 7.79 -9.50
CA TYR A 151 1.67 8.87 -9.43
C TYR A 151 0.94 8.89 -8.08
N CYS A 152 0.49 7.72 -7.58
CA CYS A 152 -0.04 7.55 -6.23
C CYS A 152 0.90 8.07 -5.15
N TRP A 153 2.18 7.73 -5.24
CA TRP A 153 3.21 8.19 -4.30
C TRP A 153 3.43 9.72 -4.37
N LEU A 154 3.42 10.32 -5.56
CA LEU A 154 3.53 11.77 -5.72
C LEU A 154 2.33 12.49 -5.07
N LYS A 155 1.10 12.04 -5.34
CA LYS A 155 -0.10 12.59 -4.71
C LYS A 155 -0.09 12.39 -3.21
N PHE A 156 0.38 11.25 -2.72
CA PHE A 156 0.55 10.98 -1.29
C PHE A 156 1.51 11.98 -0.64
N LEU A 157 2.64 12.32 -1.26
CA LEU A 157 3.58 13.29 -0.71
C LEU A 157 3.03 14.71 -0.67
N LEU A 158 2.17 15.08 -1.62
CA LEU A 158 1.56 16.41 -1.70
C LEU A 158 0.41 16.64 -0.70
N ARG A 159 0.04 15.62 0.10
CA ARG A 159 -1.04 15.70 1.09
C ARG A 159 -0.49 15.98 2.48
N ASP A 160 -1.18 16.85 3.22
CA ASP A 160 -0.94 17.14 4.64
C ASP A 160 0.57 17.31 4.96
N ASP A 161 1.04 16.66 6.03
CA ASP A 161 2.42 16.65 6.47
C ASP A 161 3.25 15.51 5.85
N HIS A 162 2.73 14.77 4.87
CA HIS A 162 3.34 13.52 4.40
C HIS A 162 4.76 13.72 3.85
N LEU A 163 5.01 14.80 3.11
CA LEU A 163 6.35 15.13 2.65
C LEU A 163 7.32 15.37 3.83
N SER A 164 6.88 16.11 4.85
CA SER A 164 7.66 16.39 6.05
C SER A 164 7.97 15.12 6.84
N ILE A 165 6.99 14.23 6.98
CA ILE A 165 7.13 12.91 7.60
C ILE A 165 8.14 12.07 6.81
N HIS A 166 8.04 12.06 5.49
CA HIS A 166 8.95 11.32 4.62
C HIS A 166 10.39 11.82 4.76
N ILE A 167 10.62 13.13 4.65
CA ILE A 167 11.95 13.74 4.83
C ILE A 167 12.51 13.40 6.21
N ARG A 168 11.70 13.50 7.26
CA ARG A 168 12.11 13.17 8.63
C ARG A 168 12.51 11.70 8.78
N ALA A 169 11.73 10.78 8.21
CA ALA A 169 12.04 9.35 8.25
C ALA A 169 13.35 9.05 7.51
N VAL A 170 13.57 9.66 6.34
CA VAL A 170 14.82 9.54 5.58
C VAL A 170 16.01 10.05 6.41
N HIS A 171 15.89 11.22 7.04
CA HIS A 171 16.92 11.77 7.93
C HIS A 171 17.21 10.84 9.12
N GLN A 172 16.17 10.27 9.75
CA GLN A 172 16.32 9.32 10.86
C GLN A 172 17.07 8.05 10.43
N PHE A 173 16.74 7.48 9.27
CA PHE A 173 17.49 6.35 8.74
C PHE A 173 18.95 6.72 8.46
N GLN A 174 19.21 7.89 7.88
CA GLN A 174 20.57 8.35 7.61
C GLN A 174 21.40 8.46 8.90
N ALA A 175 20.83 9.11 9.93
CA ALA A 175 21.46 9.27 11.23
C ALA A 175 21.72 7.92 11.93
N LEU A 176 20.76 6.99 11.89
CA LEU A 176 20.92 5.65 12.49
C LEU A 176 22.00 4.83 11.80
N VAL A 177 22.11 4.89 10.46
CA VAL A 177 23.20 4.25 9.71
C VAL A 177 24.55 4.82 10.15
N GLN A 178 24.73 6.14 10.14
CA GLN A 178 25.98 6.77 10.53
C GLN A 178 26.37 6.45 11.97
N HIS A 179 25.43 6.58 12.91
CA HIS A 179 25.65 6.28 14.32
C HIS A 179 26.04 4.81 14.54
N THR A 180 25.35 3.87 13.88
CA THR A 180 25.66 2.43 13.98
C THR A 180 27.05 2.10 13.41
N LEU A 181 27.46 2.78 12.32
CA LEU A 181 28.79 2.64 11.75
C LEU A 181 29.90 3.20 12.65
N ALA A 182 29.65 4.33 13.30
CA ALA A 182 30.62 4.99 14.18
C ALA A 182 30.94 4.15 15.44
N GLN A 183 29.97 3.38 15.94
CA GLN A 183 30.15 2.55 17.14
C GLN A 183 30.96 1.27 16.91
N LYS A 184 31.25 0.88 15.66
CA LYS A 184 31.92 -0.40 15.35
C LYS A 184 33.40 -0.20 15.02
N LYS A 185 34.26 -0.85 15.82
CA LYS A 185 35.73 -0.85 15.65
C LYS A 185 36.20 -1.58 14.38
N SER A 186 35.50 -2.63 13.95
CA SER A 186 35.84 -3.42 12.76
C SER A 186 34.62 -3.54 11.83
N LEU A 187 34.83 -3.22 10.55
CA LEU A 187 33.82 -3.25 9.49
C LEU A 187 34.44 -3.96 8.28
N ASN A 188 33.64 -4.77 7.58
CA ASN A 188 34.07 -5.35 6.31
C ASN A 188 34.21 -4.27 5.22
N ASP A 189 34.96 -4.56 4.16
CA ASP A 189 35.29 -3.56 3.15
C ASP A 189 34.07 -3.03 2.38
N LYS A 190 33.01 -3.84 2.23
CA LYS A 190 31.74 -3.41 1.65
C LYS A 190 31.04 -2.33 2.49
N ILE A 191 31.04 -2.49 3.81
CA ILE A 191 30.38 -1.57 4.74
C ILE A 191 31.23 -0.31 4.97
N LYS A 192 32.56 -0.38 4.83
CA LYS A 192 33.43 0.80 4.93
C LYS A 192 33.04 1.91 3.95
N GLN A 193 32.53 1.56 2.78
CA GLN A 193 32.05 2.54 1.78
C GLN A 193 30.87 3.37 2.29
N LEU A 194 30.08 2.86 3.23
CA LEU A 194 28.94 3.57 3.83
C LEU A 194 29.36 4.60 4.89
N LYS A 195 30.65 4.69 5.27
CA LYS A 195 31.13 5.76 6.16
C LYS A 195 30.98 7.15 5.55
N ASN A 196 31.16 7.26 4.22
CA ASN A 196 30.92 8.51 3.52
C ASN A 196 29.45 8.55 3.09
N ILE A 197 28.67 9.44 3.72
CA ILE A 197 27.25 9.61 3.43
C ILE A 197 26.97 10.02 1.98
N ASN A 198 27.93 10.67 1.31
CA ASN A 198 27.77 11.07 -0.09
C ASN A 198 27.84 9.89 -1.08
N ASN A 199 28.24 8.70 -0.61
CA ASN A 199 28.36 7.50 -1.44
C ASN A 199 27.10 6.62 -1.37
N TRP A 200 26.06 7.04 -0.64
CA TRP A 200 24.82 6.29 -0.53
C TRP A 200 23.60 7.18 -0.33
N THR A 201 22.42 6.61 -0.55
CA THR A 201 21.15 7.29 -0.36
C THR A 201 20.12 6.34 0.26
N ILE A 202 19.23 6.88 1.09
CA ILE A 202 18.02 6.18 1.54
C ILE A 202 16.89 6.57 0.61
N GLU A 203 16.18 5.57 0.08
CA GLU A 203 14.94 5.75 -0.67
C GLU A 203 13.83 4.99 0.03
N LEU A 204 12.79 5.69 0.50
CA LEU A 204 11.55 5.03 0.90
C LEU A 204 10.69 4.85 -0.34
N THR A 205 10.25 3.62 -0.59
CA THR A 205 9.51 3.31 -1.81
C THR A 205 8.50 2.20 -1.61
N ASN A 206 7.37 2.27 -2.30
CA ASN A 206 6.39 1.21 -2.30
C ASN A 206 6.94 -0.01 -3.09
N MET A 207 7.32 -1.06 -2.39
CA MET A 207 7.85 -2.29 -2.98
C MET A 207 7.40 -3.54 -2.21
N SER A 208 7.57 -4.73 -2.79
CA SER A 208 7.20 -5.98 -2.10
C SER A 208 8.20 -6.44 -1.05
N ALA A 209 9.46 -6.01 -1.13
CA ALA A 209 10.46 -6.32 -0.13
C ALA A 209 10.39 -5.30 1.04
N LEU A 210 10.82 -5.70 2.23
CA LEU A 210 10.90 -4.78 3.37
C LEU A 210 12.03 -3.77 3.20
N TYR A 211 13.18 -4.22 2.70
CA TYR A 211 14.31 -3.38 2.34
C TYR A 211 15.20 -4.11 1.30
N ARG A 212 16.02 -3.36 0.57
CA ARG A 212 17.06 -3.84 -0.34
C ARG A 212 18.24 -2.89 -0.34
N CYS A 213 19.44 -3.43 -0.52
CA CYS A 213 20.63 -2.64 -0.80
C CYS A 213 21.08 -2.96 -2.22
N GLN A 214 21.12 -1.95 -3.08
CA GLN A 214 21.63 -2.09 -4.44
C GLN A 214 22.94 -1.33 -4.56
N LEU A 215 24.02 -2.06 -4.84
CA LEU A 215 25.30 -1.45 -5.17
C LEU A 215 25.21 -0.85 -6.59
N GLY A 216 25.37 0.47 -6.69
CA GLY A 216 25.73 1.14 -7.93
C GLY A 216 27.25 1.20 -8.10
N SER A 217 27.72 1.67 -9.26
CA SER A 217 29.13 1.98 -9.50
C SER A 217 29.64 3.10 -8.57
N ASP A 218 28.80 4.13 -8.37
CA ASP A 218 29.21 5.37 -7.69
C ASP A 218 28.35 5.72 -6.45
N LEU A 219 27.08 5.27 -6.43
CA LEU A 219 26.15 5.53 -5.31
C LEU A 219 25.40 4.25 -4.93
N TRP A 220 25.41 3.92 -3.64
CA TRP A 220 24.64 2.81 -3.08
C TRP A 220 23.21 3.27 -2.77
N ALA A 221 22.22 2.62 -3.36
CA ALA A 221 20.82 2.88 -3.06
C ALA A 221 20.30 1.88 -2.01
N ILE A 222 20.05 2.37 -0.80
CA ILE A 222 19.36 1.64 0.26
C ILE A 222 17.87 1.94 0.12
N LYS A 223 17.13 0.95 -0.37
CA LYS A 223 15.68 1.06 -0.55
C LYS A 223 14.97 0.43 0.63
N ILE A 224 14.07 1.17 1.25
CA ILE A 224 13.26 0.71 2.39
C ILE A 224 11.79 0.83 1.97
N ASN A 225 10.95 -0.11 2.41
CA ASN A 225 9.54 -0.06 2.10
C ASN A 225 8.91 1.20 2.71
N GLU A 226 8.11 1.94 1.93
CA GLU A 226 7.41 3.14 2.36
C GLU A 226 6.59 2.92 3.65
N GLY A 227 6.09 1.69 3.88
CA GLY A 227 5.35 1.33 5.09
C GLY A 227 6.11 1.55 6.41
N PHE A 228 7.44 1.75 6.37
CA PHE A 228 8.25 2.07 7.55
C PHE A 228 8.38 3.56 7.88
N ILE A 229 7.73 4.47 7.13
CA ILE A 229 7.87 5.93 7.33
C ILE A 229 7.51 6.37 8.76
N LEU A 230 6.57 5.68 9.42
CA LEU A 230 6.10 5.95 10.78
C LEU A 230 6.64 4.95 11.81
N ALA A 231 7.64 4.14 11.44
CA ALA A 231 8.19 3.09 12.29
C ALA A 231 8.82 3.64 13.58
N ALA A 232 8.88 2.81 14.62
CA ALA A 232 9.58 3.17 15.85
C ALA A 232 11.08 3.25 15.60
N SER A 233 11.82 4.07 16.36
CA SER A 233 13.28 4.06 16.31
C SER A 233 13.87 2.67 16.53
N SER A 234 13.26 1.83 17.38
CA SER A 234 13.67 0.43 17.57
C SER A 234 13.45 -0.45 16.33
N VAL A 235 12.38 -0.21 15.57
CA VAL A 235 12.08 -0.92 14.30
C VAL A 235 13.02 -0.43 13.20
N MET A 236 13.23 0.89 13.10
CA MET A 236 14.19 1.48 12.16
C MET A 236 15.61 0.98 12.43
N GLN A 237 16.03 0.93 13.70
CA GLN A 237 17.30 0.37 14.12
C GLN A 237 17.45 -1.10 13.70
N ALA A 238 16.39 -1.91 13.83
CA ALA A 238 16.40 -3.30 13.37
C ALA A 238 16.60 -3.41 11.84
N ILE A 239 16.07 -2.47 11.03
CA ILE A 239 16.36 -2.42 9.59
C ILE A 239 17.84 -2.12 9.37
N VAL A 240 18.37 -1.09 10.03
CA VAL A 240 19.77 -0.67 9.87
C VAL A 240 20.74 -1.78 10.27
N GLU A 241 20.52 -2.42 11.43
CA GLU A 241 21.31 -3.57 11.87
C GLU A 241 21.23 -4.72 10.88
N SER A 242 20.01 -5.03 10.40
CA SER A 242 19.81 -6.12 9.45
C SER A 242 20.38 -5.84 8.06
N LEU A 243 20.52 -4.57 7.69
CA LEU A 243 21.12 -4.12 6.43
C LEU A 243 22.65 -4.16 6.50
N LEU A 244 23.22 -3.67 7.59
CA LEU A 244 24.67 -3.57 7.78
C LEU A 244 25.29 -4.94 8.11
N PHE A 245 24.66 -5.72 8.98
CA PHE A 245 25.27 -6.94 9.55
C PHE A 245 24.58 -8.24 9.12
N GLY A 246 23.55 -8.15 8.27
CA GLY A 246 22.77 -9.28 7.84
C GLY A 246 21.63 -9.63 8.82
N LYS A 247 20.77 -10.56 8.40
CA LYS A 247 19.56 -10.92 9.14
C LYS A 247 19.90 -11.75 10.37
N SER A 248 19.28 -11.41 11.50
CA SER A 248 19.27 -12.22 12.72
C SER A 248 17.83 -12.66 13.06
N PRO A 249 17.63 -13.68 13.90
CA PRO A 249 16.29 -14.04 14.37
C PRO A 249 15.57 -12.86 15.03
N LYS A 250 16.29 -12.08 15.85
CA LYS A 250 15.76 -10.90 16.54
C LYS A 250 15.29 -9.82 15.57
N THR A 251 16.15 -9.39 14.64
CA THR A 251 15.77 -8.37 13.66
C THR A 251 14.66 -8.87 12.74
N THR A 252 14.70 -10.13 12.33
CA THR A 252 13.65 -10.73 11.49
C THR A 252 12.29 -10.71 12.18
N HIS A 253 12.22 -11.05 13.46
CA HIS A 253 10.98 -11.00 14.23
C HIS A 253 10.41 -9.58 14.31
N ILE A 254 11.21 -8.60 14.75
CA ILE A 254 10.79 -7.19 14.87
C ILE A 254 10.24 -6.65 13.53
N LEU A 255 10.94 -6.93 12.43
CA LEU A 255 10.56 -6.43 11.11
C LEU A 255 9.31 -7.12 10.56
N ASN A 256 9.17 -8.44 10.78
CA ASN A 256 7.98 -9.17 10.36
C ASN A 256 6.76 -8.70 11.15
N ASP A 257 6.88 -8.59 12.47
CA ASP A 257 5.80 -8.14 13.35
C ASP A 257 5.30 -6.76 12.93
N PHE A 258 6.21 -5.81 12.68
CA PHE A 258 5.81 -4.49 12.20
C PHE A 258 5.20 -4.53 10.79
N SER A 259 5.75 -5.33 9.87
CA SER A 259 5.20 -5.45 8.50
C SER A 259 3.80 -6.07 8.43
N LEU A 260 3.39 -6.77 9.49
CA LEU A 260 2.07 -7.36 9.65
C LEU A 260 1.13 -6.49 10.49
N SER A 261 1.60 -5.35 10.99
CA SER A 261 0.80 -4.40 11.77
C SER A 261 -0.21 -3.64 10.91
N GLU A 262 -1.29 -3.18 11.56
CA GLU A 262 -2.31 -2.32 10.94
C GLU A 262 -1.70 -1.00 10.50
N GLU A 263 -0.80 -0.40 11.31
CA GLU A 263 -0.13 0.84 10.98
C GLU A 263 0.64 0.76 9.64
N PHE A 264 1.33 -0.35 9.41
CA PHE A 264 2.05 -0.57 8.15
C PHE A 264 1.09 -0.74 6.97
N ALA A 265 -0.01 -1.48 7.18
CA ALA A 265 -0.99 -1.78 6.15
C ALA A 265 -1.78 -0.53 5.71
N GLU A 266 -2.20 0.31 6.67
CA GLU A 266 -2.95 1.55 6.43
C GLU A 266 -2.12 2.62 5.73
N LEU A 267 -0.84 2.73 6.07
CA LEU A 267 0.03 3.66 5.38
C LEU A 267 0.21 3.29 3.90
N LEU A 268 0.41 2.00 3.61
CA LEU A 268 0.43 1.53 2.22
C LEU A 268 -0.97 1.59 1.57
N LEU A 269 -2.03 1.74 2.35
CA LEU A 269 -3.39 1.97 1.89
C LEU A 269 -3.58 3.38 1.38
N SER A 270 -3.29 4.36 2.22
CA SER A 270 -3.45 5.77 1.87
C SER A 270 -2.68 6.13 0.59
N ILE A 271 -1.48 5.57 0.39
CA ILE A 271 -0.72 5.75 -0.86
C ILE A 271 -1.50 5.22 -2.08
N GLU A 272 -2.00 3.98 -2.02
CA GLU A 272 -2.68 3.36 -3.18
C GLU A 272 -4.01 4.05 -3.56
N LEU A 273 -4.70 4.64 -2.58
CA LEU A 273 -5.98 5.33 -2.77
C LEU A 273 -5.84 6.83 -3.05
N SER A 274 -4.63 7.38 -3.05
CA SER A 274 -4.37 8.82 -3.27
C SER A 274 -4.80 9.37 -4.65
N VAL A 275 -5.39 8.54 -5.51
CA VAL A 275 -5.63 8.78 -6.94
C VAL A 275 -7.08 8.53 -7.34
N ASP A 276 -7.87 7.85 -6.51
CA ASP A 276 -9.24 7.55 -6.90
C ASP A 276 -10.09 8.82 -6.76
N GLU A 277 -10.45 9.44 -7.89
CA GLU A 277 -11.63 10.28 -7.99
C GLU A 277 -12.83 9.35 -7.85
N LEU A 278 -13.26 9.13 -6.63
CA LEU A 278 -14.40 8.27 -6.34
C LEU A 278 -15.67 9.01 -6.76
N GLU A 279 -16.57 8.30 -7.44
CA GLU A 279 -17.95 8.76 -7.60
C GLU A 279 -18.54 8.95 -6.20
N GLU A 280 -19.09 10.13 -5.93
CA GLU A 280 -19.60 10.53 -4.62
C GLU A 280 -20.94 9.85 -4.33
N THR A 281 -20.95 8.52 -4.17
CA THR A 281 -22.17 7.79 -3.80
C THR A 281 -21.98 6.95 -2.53
N ALA A 282 -22.76 7.28 -1.51
CA ALA A 282 -22.88 6.51 -0.27
C ALA A 282 -23.73 5.23 -0.45
N GLN A 283 -24.51 5.15 -1.53
CA GLN A 283 -25.40 4.04 -1.82
C GLN A 283 -24.65 2.86 -2.45
N GLY A 284 -24.58 1.74 -1.73
CA GLY A 284 -24.14 0.46 -2.24
C GLY A 284 -25.30 -0.41 -2.73
N SER A 285 -24.99 -1.63 -3.15
CA SER A 285 -25.94 -2.68 -3.54
C SER A 285 -26.67 -3.32 -2.35
N SER A 286 -26.02 -3.37 -1.18
CA SER A 286 -26.53 -4.01 0.03
C SER A 286 -26.66 -3.02 1.20
N TYR A 287 -25.77 -2.04 1.30
CA TYR A 287 -25.73 -1.07 2.39
C TYR A 287 -25.71 0.38 1.89
N ASN A 288 -26.34 1.28 2.65
CA ASN A 288 -26.22 2.72 2.49
C ASN A 288 -25.28 3.28 3.58
N LEU A 289 -24.18 3.92 3.20
CA LEU A 289 -23.20 4.44 4.13
C LEU A 289 -23.71 5.62 4.98
N ASP A 290 -24.67 6.41 4.49
CA ASP A 290 -25.29 7.48 5.29
C ASP A 290 -26.05 6.90 6.49
N GLU A 291 -26.80 5.82 6.29
CA GLU A 291 -27.51 5.12 7.38
C GLU A 291 -26.55 4.50 8.40
N ILE A 292 -25.43 3.96 7.91
CA ILE A 292 -24.38 3.38 8.75
C ILE A 292 -23.68 4.48 9.56
N PHE A 293 -23.35 5.60 8.91
CA PHE A 293 -22.76 6.76 9.58
C PHE A 293 -23.67 7.27 10.69
N GLU A 294 -24.96 7.48 10.41
CA GLU A 294 -25.89 8.04 11.39
C GLU A 294 -26.03 7.14 12.62
N ALA A 295 -26.13 5.82 12.41
CA ALA A 295 -26.19 4.85 13.51
C ALA A 295 -24.91 4.86 14.36
N VAL A 296 -23.73 4.93 13.71
CA VAL A 296 -22.43 4.99 14.40
C VAL A 296 -22.24 6.32 15.13
N ASN A 297 -22.60 7.44 14.50
CA ASN A 297 -22.51 8.79 15.06
C ASN A 297 -23.39 8.93 16.32
N CYS A 298 -24.62 8.45 16.24
CA CYS A 298 -25.54 8.42 17.38
C CYS A 298 -24.98 7.54 18.52
N THR A 299 -24.49 6.35 18.21
CA THR A 299 -24.06 5.37 19.24
C THR A 299 -22.76 5.75 19.93
N TYR A 300 -21.76 6.22 19.18
CA TYR A 300 -20.39 6.36 19.69
C TYR A 300 -19.87 7.81 19.77
N PHE A 301 -20.56 8.74 19.12
CA PHE A 301 -20.13 10.14 19.03
C PHE A 301 -21.24 11.12 19.45
N SER A 302 -22.30 10.64 20.12
CA SER A 302 -23.43 11.47 20.61
C SER A 302 -24.06 12.36 19.55
N SER A 303 -24.02 11.94 18.27
CA SER A 303 -24.48 12.72 17.11
C SER A 303 -23.77 14.08 16.91
N THR A 304 -22.57 14.28 17.49
CA THR A 304 -21.85 15.56 17.38
C THR A 304 -20.79 15.56 16.28
N LEU A 305 -20.49 14.43 15.65
CA LEU A 305 -19.46 14.36 14.62
C LEU A 305 -19.99 14.90 13.29
N ASP A 306 -19.29 15.86 12.69
CA ASP A 306 -19.61 16.36 11.36
C ASP A 306 -19.49 15.24 10.32
N LYS A 307 -20.51 15.11 9.45
CA LYS A 307 -20.55 14.03 8.46
C LYS A 307 -19.48 14.24 7.37
N PRO A 308 -18.48 13.35 7.26
CA PRO A 308 -17.55 13.39 6.14
C PRO A 308 -18.25 12.96 4.85
N LYS A 309 -17.64 13.21 3.69
CA LYS A 309 -18.07 12.58 2.43
C LYS A 309 -17.94 11.06 2.56
N LEU A 310 -18.97 10.32 2.18
CA LEU A 310 -18.99 8.86 2.26
C LEU A 310 -19.05 8.26 0.87
N CYS A 311 -18.20 7.28 0.60
CA CYS A 311 -18.22 6.60 -0.69
C CYS A 311 -17.70 5.17 -0.59
N TRP A 312 -18.16 4.34 -1.52
CA TRP A 312 -17.59 3.02 -1.73
C TRP A 312 -16.34 3.11 -2.61
N SER A 313 -15.31 2.33 -2.28
CA SER A 313 -14.12 2.22 -3.13
C SER A 313 -14.50 1.62 -4.49
N ARG A 314 -14.00 2.16 -5.61
CA ARG A 314 -14.16 1.53 -6.94
C ARG A 314 -13.35 0.24 -7.11
N THR A 315 -12.36 0.00 -6.24
CA THR A 315 -11.40 -1.10 -6.35
C THR A 315 -11.61 -2.13 -5.24
N TYR A 316 -11.69 -3.42 -5.58
CA TYR A 316 -11.79 -4.50 -4.59
C TYR A 316 -10.44 -4.70 -3.88
N SER A 317 -10.37 -4.36 -2.59
CA SER A 317 -9.17 -4.62 -1.78
C SER A 317 -9.39 -5.72 -0.74
N LYS A 318 -8.54 -6.74 -0.78
CA LYS A 318 -8.63 -7.95 0.05
C LYS A 318 -8.16 -7.77 1.49
N ARG A 319 -7.43 -6.69 1.77
CA ARG A 319 -6.82 -6.41 3.08
C ARG A 319 -7.18 -5.04 3.64
N LYS A 320 -7.98 -4.28 2.89
CA LYS A 320 -8.23 -2.86 3.16
C LYS A 320 -9.73 -2.69 3.13
N PHE A 321 -10.30 -2.38 4.30
CA PHE A 321 -11.72 -2.42 4.55
C PHE A 321 -12.34 -1.03 4.60
N GLY A 322 -11.56 -0.02 5.01
CA GLY A 322 -11.89 1.41 4.88
C GLY A 322 -10.62 2.28 4.90
N HIS A 323 -10.79 3.57 4.65
CA HIS A 323 -9.79 4.62 4.92
C HIS A 323 -10.48 5.99 5.05
N TYR A 324 -10.07 6.79 6.03
CA TYR A 324 -10.37 8.22 6.12
C TYR A 324 -9.28 9.10 5.49
N GLU A 325 -9.67 9.98 4.56
CA GLU A 325 -8.83 10.99 3.92
C GLU A 325 -9.09 12.38 4.55
N PRO A 326 -8.16 12.92 5.37
CA PRO A 326 -8.35 14.20 6.04
C PRO A 326 -8.49 15.38 5.08
N THR A 327 -7.69 15.41 4.01
CA THR A 327 -7.67 16.53 3.02
C THR A 327 -8.99 16.79 2.33
N ARG A 328 -9.85 15.76 2.20
CA ARG A 328 -11.16 15.85 1.55
C ARG A 328 -12.32 15.66 2.52
N ASP A 329 -12.00 15.49 3.80
CA ASP A 329 -12.92 14.99 4.82
C ASP A 329 -13.78 13.84 4.29
N GLN A 330 -13.14 12.76 3.86
CA GLN A 330 -13.80 11.68 3.12
C GLN A 330 -13.50 10.31 3.73
N VAL A 331 -14.55 9.53 4.01
CA VAL A 331 -14.45 8.11 4.37
C VAL A 331 -14.75 7.26 3.13
N VAL A 332 -13.81 6.38 2.81
CA VAL A 332 -13.93 5.41 1.73
C VAL A 332 -14.04 4.02 2.34
N ILE A 333 -15.14 3.30 2.08
CA ILE A 333 -15.31 1.91 2.55
C ILE A 333 -15.14 0.94 1.39
N SER A 334 -14.49 -0.19 1.63
CA SER A 334 -14.24 -1.17 0.58
C SER A 334 -15.53 -1.82 0.09
N LEU A 335 -15.68 -1.87 -1.24
CA LEU A 335 -16.80 -2.56 -1.90
C LEU A 335 -16.90 -4.06 -1.55
N ASN A 336 -15.81 -4.68 -1.06
CA ASN A 336 -15.85 -6.05 -0.53
C ASN A 336 -16.81 -6.23 0.65
N LEU A 337 -17.16 -5.15 1.34
CA LEU A 337 -18.07 -5.15 2.47
C LEU A 337 -19.51 -4.90 2.06
N ASP A 338 -19.75 -4.43 0.84
CA ASP A 338 -21.09 -4.19 0.29
C ASP A 338 -21.70 -5.48 -0.29
N ALA A 339 -21.98 -6.44 0.59
CA ALA A 339 -22.62 -7.69 0.20
C ALA A 339 -23.53 -8.19 1.31
N LYS A 340 -24.70 -8.75 0.96
CA LYS A 340 -25.66 -9.34 1.90
C LYS A 340 -25.05 -10.38 2.86
N ARG A 341 -23.99 -11.07 2.44
CA ARG A 341 -23.26 -12.06 3.28
C ARG A 341 -22.40 -11.42 4.37
N VAL A 342 -22.02 -10.15 4.20
CA VAL A 342 -21.22 -9.40 5.18
C VAL A 342 -22.19 -8.84 6.20
N PRO A 343 -22.08 -9.17 7.51
CA PRO A 343 -22.99 -8.64 8.51
C PRO A 343 -22.87 -7.12 8.68
N ARG A 344 -24.00 -6.44 8.94
CA ARG A 344 -24.06 -4.98 9.13
C ARG A 344 -23.05 -4.46 10.17
N TYR A 345 -22.90 -5.17 11.29
CA TYR A 345 -21.96 -4.79 12.37
C TYR A 345 -20.49 -4.70 11.89
N VAL A 346 -20.13 -5.40 10.82
CA VAL A 346 -18.77 -5.34 10.24
C VAL A 346 -18.58 -4.01 9.50
N VAL A 347 -19.59 -3.59 8.74
CA VAL A 347 -19.57 -2.30 8.02
C VAL A 347 -19.61 -1.14 9.02
N GLU A 348 -20.43 -1.25 10.07
CA GLU A 348 -20.48 -0.28 11.18
C GLU A 348 -19.14 -0.19 11.92
N PHE A 349 -18.47 -1.32 12.17
CA PHE A 349 -17.15 -1.32 12.79
C PHE A 349 -16.12 -0.58 11.94
N VAL A 350 -16.08 -0.86 10.63
CA VAL A 350 -15.17 -0.19 9.71
C VAL A 350 -15.47 1.30 9.64
N MET A 351 -16.74 1.69 9.51
CA MET A 351 -17.15 3.10 9.57
C MET A 351 -16.68 3.75 10.88
N TYR A 352 -16.92 3.11 12.02
CA TYR A 352 -16.50 3.61 13.32
C TYR A 352 -14.98 3.81 13.40
N HIS A 353 -14.20 2.84 12.92
CA HIS A 353 -12.76 2.92 12.84
C HIS A 353 -12.29 4.11 11.98
N GLU A 354 -12.89 4.31 10.80
CA GLU A 354 -12.54 5.46 9.95
C GLU A 354 -12.92 6.81 10.58
N LEU A 355 -14.05 6.88 11.29
CA LEU A 355 -14.43 8.08 12.04
C LEU A 355 -13.51 8.34 13.24
N LEU A 356 -12.95 7.29 13.86
CA LEU A 356 -11.91 7.48 14.87
C LEU A 356 -10.64 8.10 14.28
N HIS A 357 -10.29 7.81 13.02
CA HIS A 357 -9.18 8.50 12.35
C HIS A 357 -9.47 9.99 12.18
N LYS A 358 -10.73 10.37 11.87
CA LYS A 358 -11.17 11.78 11.86
C LYS A 358 -11.04 12.44 13.23
N VAL A 359 -11.46 11.77 14.30
CA VAL A 359 -11.43 12.31 15.67
C VAL A 359 -10.01 12.41 16.23
N HIS A 360 -9.17 11.40 16.00
CA HIS A 360 -7.84 11.35 16.59
C HIS A 360 -6.78 12.07 15.75
N GLY A 361 -6.92 12.04 14.43
CA GLY A 361 -5.92 12.52 13.48
C GLY A 361 -4.54 11.88 13.65
N LEU A 362 -3.53 12.46 13.00
CA LEU A 362 -2.13 12.12 13.26
C LEU A 362 -1.68 12.76 14.58
N ARG A 363 -1.56 11.96 15.65
CA ARG A 363 -1.05 12.47 16.94
C ARG A 363 0.46 12.33 17.02
N THR A 364 1.12 13.40 17.45
CA THR A 364 2.55 13.38 17.80
C THR A 364 2.71 13.02 19.27
N GLN A 365 3.34 11.88 19.57
CA GLN A 365 3.72 11.48 20.92
C GLN A 365 5.23 11.25 20.98
N ASN A 366 5.93 11.98 21.85
CA ASN A 366 7.39 11.94 21.99
C ASN A 366 8.14 12.19 20.66
N GLY A 367 7.68 13.16 19.86
CA GLY A 367 8.28 13.48 18.56
C GLY A 367 8.01 12.46 17.45
N ARG A 368 7.26 11.39 17.73
CA ARG A 368 6.83 10.38 16.75
C ARG A 368 5.35 10.52 16.46
N GLN A 369 5.01 10.57 15.17
CA GLN A 369 3.62 10.51 14.75
C GLN A 369 3.11 9.08 14.78
N ARG A 370 1.88 8.90 15.25
CA ARG A 370 1.16 7.63 15.26
C ARG A 370 -0.29 7.85 14.83
N VAL A 371 -0.75 6.97 13.95
CA VAL A 371 -2.16 6.91 13.53
C VAL A 371 -2.98 6.24 14.64
N HIS A 372 -2.65 4.99 15.01
CA HIS A 372 -3.28 4.32 16.16
C HIS A 372 -2.54 4.56 17.48
N SER A 373 -2.77 5.73 18.07
CA SER A 373 -2.30 6.03 19.42
C SER A 373 -2.91 5.08 20.48
N PRO A 374 -2.36 4.99 21.70
CA PRO A 374 -3.02 4.24 22.79
C PRO A 374 -4.45 4.71 23.05
N ALA A 375 -4.73 6.02 22.93
CA ALA A 375 -6.07 6.58 23.05
C ALA A 375 -7.01 6.08 21.94
N PHE A 376 -6.55 6.10 20.69
CA PHE A 376 -7.30 5.52 19.55
C PHE A 376 -7.72 4.08 19.85
N ARG A 377 -6.77 3.25 20.33
CA ARG A 377 -7.04 1.83 20.63
C ARG A 377 -7.97 1.62 21.82
N VAL A 378 -8.02 2.57 22.76
CA VAL A 378 -9.00 2.52 23.86
C VAL A 378 -10.39 2.76 23.29
N ASP A 379 -10.56 3.78 22.45
CA ASP A 379 -11.84 4.12 21.85
C ASP A 379 -12.31 3.04 20.87
N GLU A 380 -11.42 2.53 20.01
CA GLU A 380 -11.73 1.46 19.07
C GLU A 380 -12.33 0.22 19.75
N ARG A 381 -11.81 -0.12 20.94
CA ARG A 381 -12.31 -1.25 21.76
C ARG A 381 -13.67 -1.00 22.40
N GLN A 382 -14.19 0.22 22.38
CA GLN A 382 -15.54 0.53 22.86
C GLN A 382 -16.62 0.07 21.88
N PHE A 383 -16.25 -0.30 20.64
CA PHE A 383 -17.22 -0.86 19.70
C PHE A 383 -17.86 -2.13 20.26
N LYS A 384 -19.19 -2.14 20.35
CA LYS A 384 -19.98 -3.18 21.04
C LYS A 384 -19.65 -4.61 20.59
N GLN A 385 -19.30 -4.78 19.32
CA GLN A 385 -18.97 -6.08 18.72
C GLN A 385 -17.51 -6.19 18.27
N TYR A 386 -16.60 -5.47 18.92
CA TYR A 386 -15.19 -5.33 18.51
C TYR A 386 -14.54 -6.66 18.14
N SER A 387 -14.53 -7.63 19.07
CA SER A 387 -13.89 -8.94 18.85
C SER A 387 -14.50 -9.70 17.67
N LYS A 388 -15.83 -9.66 17.51
CA LYS A 388 -16.54 -10.34 16.41
C LYS A 388 -16.25 -9.69 15.05
N ALA A 389 -16.18 -8.36 15.02
CA ALA A 389 -15.84 -7.62 13.81
C ALA A 389 -14.39 -7.90 13.39
N GLN A 390 -13.46 -7.83 14.33
CA GLN A 390 -12.04 -8.07 14.09
C GLN A 390 -11.76 -9.51 13.62
N GLU A 391 -12.42 -10.51 14.22
CA GLU A 391 -12.31 -11.90 13.77
C GLU A 391 -12.83 -12.08 12.33
N TYR A 392 -13.97 -11.47 12.00
CA TYR A 392 -14.56 -11.55 10.67
C TYR A 392 -13.68 -10.88 9.61
N LEU A 393 -13.17 -9.67 9.88
CA LEU A 393 -12.25 -8.97 8.99
C LEU A 393 -10.95 -9.75 8.79
N ASN A 394 -10.40 -10.35 9.85
CA ASN A 394 -9.24 -11.24 9.75
C ASN A 394 -9.51 -12.47 8.89
N HIS A 395 -10.69 -13.08 9.02
CA HIS A 395 -11.09 -14.21 8.20
C HIS A 395 -11.22 -13.80 6.72
N LEU A 396 -11.89 -12.69 6.44
CA LEU A 396 -11.98 -12.12 5.09
C LEU A 396 -10.60 -11.87 4.47
N ALA A 397 -9.67 -11.32 5.25
CA ALA A 397 -8.31 -11.03 4.79
C ALA A 397 -7.46 -12.29 4.52
N ARG A 398 -7.80 -13.43 5.14
CA ARG A 398 -7.11 -14.73 4.98
C ARG A 398 -7.74 -15.63 3.93
N ALA A 399 -9.05 -15.58 3.76
CA ALA A 399 -9.80 -16.37 2.79
C ALA A 399 -9.67 -15.84 1.35
N SER A 400 -9.10 -14.64 1.19
CA SER A 400 -8.90 -13.92 -0.07
C SER A 400 -7.47 -13.99 -0.59
#